data_AF-A0A606XH30-F1
#
_entry.id   AF-A0A606XH30-F1
#
_cell.length_a   1.000
_cell.length_b   1.000
_cell.length_c   1.000
_cell.angle_alpha   90.00
_cell.angle_beta   90.00
_cell.angle_gamma   90.00
#
_symmetry.space_group_name_H-M   'P 1'
#
loop_
_entity.id
_entity.type
_entity.pdbx_description
1 polymer ?
#
loop_
_entity_poly.entity_id
_entity_poly.type
_entity_poly.pdbx_seq_one_letter_code
_entity_poly.pdbx_strand_id
1 'polypeptide(L)'
;MSYLGSKAASGVYQKIIAEMPPHDTYIETHLGSGAVMFHKPPAQHSVGIDIDSAAFSLTRRRWKDKGLTPPDIHFHYGDAVSFLEGYFDFVTAGRVLIYADPPYMPETRTSRARYRHEYTVADHERLLRCLMSLPENVSVILSGYPSQLYDSTLTGWRTREFQAMTRGGVRTEKIWMNYEEGKAYSHTFAGRDYNDRARIKRKAARWRDKFAALPPAERLAIMTALFEVE
;
A
#
# COMPACT_ATOMS: atom_id res chain seq x y z
N MET A 1 -14.47 15.01 -9.16
CA MET A 1 -15.11 13.71 -9.46
C MET A 1 -14.53 12.68 -8.49
N SER A 2 -15.37 11.92 -7.77
CA SER A 2 -14.89 10.88 -6.84
C SER A 2 -14.62 9.58 -7.59
N TYR A 3 -13.44 9.00 -7.45
CA TYR A 3 -13.09 7.69 -8.04
C TYR A 3 -13.75 6.57 -7.22
N LEU A 4 -14.37 5.60 -7.92
CA LEU A 4 -15.02 4.45 -7.28
C LEU A 4 -13.95 3.55 -6.63
N GLY A 5 -14.19 3.05 -5.42
CA GLY A 5 -13.22 2.20 -4.71
C GLY A 5 -12.07 2.96 -4.02
N SER A 6 -12.09 4.31 -4.02
CA SER A 6 -11.02 5.09 -3.38
C SER A 6 -10.80 4.69 -1.90
N LYS A 7 -9.60 4.21 -1.58
CA LYS A 7 -9.13 3.91 -0.21
C LYS A 7 -8.86 5.16 0.65
N ALA A 8 -9.32 6.32 0.20
CA ALA A 8 -9.23 7.57 0.94
C ALA A 8 -10.24 7.70 2.10
N ALA A 9 -11.16 6.73 2.24
CA ALA A 9 -12.08 6.66 3.37
C ALA A 9 -11.33 6.60 4.70
N SER A 10 -11.90 7.25 5.73
CA SER A 10 -11.28 7.37 7.04
C SER A 10 -10.93 6.00 7.62
N GLY A 11 -9.65 5.76 7.90
CA GLY A 11 -9.15 4.58 8.58
C GLY A 11 -8.67 3.44 7.69
N VAL A 12 -8.98 3.43 6.38
CA VAL A 12 -8.65 2.29 5.50
C VAL A 12 -7.19 2.33 5.07
N TYR A 13 -6.73 3.43 4.48
CA TYR A 13 -5.33 3.56 4.07
C TYR A 13 -4.37 3.42 5.27
N GLN A 14 -4.74 3.86 6.48
CA GLN A 14 -3.91 3.69 7.66
C GLN A 14 -3.72 2.22 8.03
N LYS A 15 -4.77 1.40 7.91
CA LYS A 15 -4.70 -0.03 8.20
C LYS A 15 -3.84 -0.77 7.18
N ILE A 16 -3.92 -0.39 5.91
CA ILE A 16 -3.08 -0.93 4.84
C ILE A 16 -1.61 -0.52 5.06
N ILE A 17 -1.34 0.76 5.27
CA ILE A 17 0.02 1.28 5.44
C ILE A 17 0.70 0.71 6.69
N ALA A 18 -0.06 0.45 7.76
CA ALA A 18 0.47 -0.16 8.97
C ALA A 18 1.00 -1.58 8.76
N GLU A 19 0.54 -2.28 7.73
CA GLU A 19 1.03 -3.63 7.39
C GLU A 19 2.19 -3.62 6.39
N MET A 20 2.52 -2.47 5.78
CA MET A 20 3.61 -2.41 4.81
C MET A 20 4.95 -2.81 5.43
N PRO A 21 5.78 -3.61 4.74
CA PRO A 21 7.16 -3.85 5.11
C PRO A 21 8.12 -2.80 4.53
N PRO A 22 9.34 -2.63 5.09
CA PRO A 22 10.49 -1.94 4.48
C PRO A 22 10.60 -2.23 2.98
N HIS A 23 10.51 -1.19 2.16
CA HIS A 23 10.61 -1.29 0.70
C HIS A 23 11.32 -0.07 0.11
N ASP A 24 12.08 -0.32 -0.95
CA ASP A 24 12.79 0.68 -1.73
C ASP A 24 11.97 1.08 -2.96
N THR A 25 11.27 0.11 -3.53
CA THR A 25 10.35 0.27 -4.66
C THR A 25 8.92 -0.01 -4.23
N TYR A 26 8.00 0.87 -4.61
CA TYR A 26 6.56 0.69 -4.41
C TYR A 26 5.83 0.63 -5.75
N ILE A 27 4.96 -0.38 -5.91
CA ILE A 27 4.12 -0.54 -7.09
C ILE A 27 2.65 -0.57 -6.65
N GLU A 28 1.84 0.34 -7.16
CA GLU A 28 0.38 0.33 -6.99
C GLU A 28 -0.26 -0.11 -8.31
N THR A 29 -0.72 -1.36 -8.37
CA THR A 29 -1.18 -2.00 -9.63
C THR A 29 -2.52 -1.46 -10.13
N HIS A 30 -3.38 -1.02 -9.22
CA HIS A 30 -4.71 -0.50 -9.49
C HIS A 30 -4.81 0.88 -8.84
N LEU A 31 -4.07 1.83 -9.41
CA LEU A 31 -3.79 3.14 -8.81
C LEU A 31 -5.05 3.91 -8.40
N GLY A 32 -6.04 3.98 -9.27
CA GLY A 32 -7.25 4.75 -9.09
C GLY A 32 -7.00 6.20 -8.64
N SER A 33 -7.28 6.50 -7.37
CA SER A 33 -7.06 7.84 -6.81
C SER A 33 -5.66 8.09 -6.22
N GLY A 34 -4.80 7.07 -6.19
CA GLY A 34 -3.46 7.11 -5.59
C GLY A 34 -3.48 7.40 -4.10
N ALA A 35 -4.54 6.97 -3.40
CA ALA A 35 -4.76 7.37 -2.02
C ALA A 35 -3.77 6.73 -1.05
N VAL A 36 -3.39 5.47 -1.28
CA VAL A 36 -2.40 4.76 -0.47
C VAL A 36 -1.01 5.32 -0.76
N MET A 37 -0.62 5.41 -2.04
CA MET A 37 0.61 6.06 -2.48
C MET A 37 0.83 7.45 -1.87
N PHE A 38 -0.22 8.27 -1.80
CA PHE A 38 -0.15 9.62 -1.25
C PHE A 38 0.12 9.67 0.26
N HIS A 39 -0.44 8.74 1.04
CA HIS A 39 -0.36 8.78 2.50
C HIS A 39 0.79 7.95 3.09
N LYS A 40 1.32 6.98 2.33
CA LYS A 40 2.47 6.21 2.80
C LYS A 40 3.74 7.08 2.79
N PRO A 41 4.74 6.75 3.61
CA PRO A 41 6.08 7.32 3.46
C PRO A 41 6.59 7.15 2.01
N PRO A 42 7.34 8.13 1.47
CA PRO A 42 7.92 8.02 0.14
C PRO A 42 8.83 6.80 0.02
N ALA A 43 8.77 6.14 -1.14
CA ALA A 43 9.73 5.11 -1.55
C ALA A 43 10.75 5.74 -2.51
N GLN A 44 11.92 5.11 -2.69
CA GLN A 44 12.93 5.61 -3.64
C GLN A 44 12.38 5.62 -5.06
N HIS A 45 11.65 4.56 -5.41
CA HIS A 45 10.96 4.42 -6.69
C HIS A 45 9.48 4.14 -6.45
N SER A 46 8.60 4.83 -7.17
CA SER A 46 7.16 4.61 -7.10
C SER A 46 6.59 4.41 -8.50
N VAL A 47 5.86 3.32 -8.70
CA VAL A 47 5.17 2.98 -9.94
C VAL A 47 3.66 2.97 -9.68
N GLY A 48 2.90 3.68 -10.51
CA GLY A 48 1.44 3.67 -10.49
C GLY A 48 0.91 3.11 -11.81
N ILE A 49 0.17 2.02 -11.74
CA ILE A 49 -0.39 1.34 -12.91
C ILE A 49 -1.90 1.50 -12.91
N ASP A 50 -2.46 1.83 -14.07
CA ASP A 50 -3.92 1.82 -14.25
C ASP A 50 -4.27 1.70 -15.74
N ILE A 51 -5.40 1.04 -16.01
CA ILE A 51 -6.00 0.95 -17.34
C ILE A 51 -6.82 2.20 -17.68
N ASP A 52 -7.23 2.97 -16.66
CA ASP A 52 -7.88 4.26 -16.83
C ASP A 52 -6.86 5.40 -16.65
N SER A 53 -6.50 6.06 -17.75
CA SER A 53 -5.56 7.19 -17.74
C SER A 53 -6.03 8.37 -16.87
N ALA A 54 -7.33 8.45 -16.56
CA ALA A 54 -7.85 9.42 -15.60
C ALA A 54 -7.24 9.26 -14.20
N ALA A 55 -6.84 8.03 -13.81
CA ALA A 55 -6.20 7.74 -12.53
C ALA A 55 -4.90 8.54 -12.32
N PHE A 56 -4.10 8.71 -13.37
CA PHE A 56 -2.84 9.46 -13.30
C PHE A 56 -3.10 10.95 -13.03
N SER A 57 -4.10 11.51 -13.72
CA SER A 57 -4.51 12.91 -13.53
C SER A 57 -5.06 13.14 -12.13
N LEU A 58 -5.86 12.21 -11.60
CA LEU A 58 -6.40 12.28 -10.24
C LEU A 58 -5.30 12.18 -9.19
N THR A 59 -4.36 11.26 -9.38
CA THR A 59 -3.21 11.06 -8.48
C THR A 59 -2.36 12.32 -8.44
N ARG A 60 -1.96 12.89 -9.59
CA ARG A 60 -1.21 14.16 -9.63
C ARG A 60 -1.98 15.31 -8.99
N ARG A 61 -3.28 15.41 -9.23
CA ARG A 61 -4.13 16.45 -8.65
C ARG A 61 -4.17 16.38 -7.13
N ARG A 62 -4.19 15.18 -6.53
CA ARG A 62 -4.18 15.02 -5.07
C ARG A 62 -2.97 15.69 -4.40
N TRP A 63 -1.78 15.59 -5.01
CA TRP A 63 -0.58 16.28 -4.54
C TRP A 63 -0.70 17.80 -4.73
N LYS A 64 -1.13 18.23 -5.92
CA LYS A 64 -1.30 19.64 -6.27
C LYS A 64 -2.30 20.36 -5.35
N ASP A 65 -3.43 19.74 -5.05
CA ASP A 65 -4.48 20.30 -4.19
C ASP A 65 -4.00 20.50 -2.74
N LYS A 66 -2.90 19.84 -2.35
CA LYS A 66 -2.23 20.02 -1.05
C LYS A 66 -1.03 20.95 -1.12
N GLY A 67 -0.75 21.56 -2.28
CA GLY A 67 0.42 22.40 -2.50
C GLY A 67 1.74 21.62 -2.42
N LEU A 68 1.71 20.31 -2.64
CA LEU A 68 2.89 19.45 -2.57
C LEU A 68 3.35 19.06 -3.97
N THR A 69 4.67 19.00 -4.16
CA THR A 69 5.27 18.40 -5.36
C THR A 69 5.21 16.88 -5.20
N PRO A 70 4.63 16.14 -6.17
CA PRO A 70 4.67 14.68 -6.12
C PRO A 70 6.12 14.19 -6.19
N PRO A 71 6.45 13.07 -5.54
CA PRO A 71 7.72 12.39 -5.78
C PRO A 71 7.80 11.95 -7.25
N ASP A 72 8.97 11.45 -7.66
CA ASP A 72 9.07 10.81 -8.96
C ASP A 72 8.19 9.56 -8.99
N ILE A 73 7.17 9.59 -9.84
CA ILE A 73 6.18 8.51 -9.99
C ILE A 73 6.16 8.13 -11.46
N HIS A 74 6.55 6.89 -11.73
CA HIS A 74 6.46 6.29 -13.05
C HIS A 74 5.04 5.77 -13.26
N PHE A 75 4.30 6.37 -14.18
CA PHE A 75 2.96 5.91 -14.53
C PHE A 75 3.02 4.93 -15.70
N HIS A 76 2.36 3.78 -15.56
CA HIS A 76 2.18 2.83 -16.64
C HIS A 76 0.70 2.74 -17.02
N TYR A 77 0.39 3.06 -18.28
CA TYR A 77 -0.94 2.91 -18.85
C TYR A 77 -1.10 1.50 -19.43
N GLY A 78 -1.89 0.65 -18.77
CA GLY A 78 -2.07 -0.72 -19.23
C GLY A 78 -2.62 -1.68 -18.18
N ASP A 79 -2.67 -2.95 -18.58
CA ASP A 79 -3.03 -4.05 -17.68
C ASP A 79 -1.92 -4.30 -16.66
N ALA A 80 -2.29 -4.30 -15.39
CA ALA A 80 -1.33 -4.40 -14.32
C ALA A 80 -0.67 -5.78 -14.25
N VAL A 81 -1.41 -6.85 -14.53
CA VAL A 81 -0.86 -8.21 -14.50
C VAL A 81 0.19 -8.36 -15.60
N SER A 82 -0.09 -7.86 -16.80
CA SER A 82 0.87 -7.85 -17.91
C SER A 82 2.13 -7.07 -17.57
N PHE A 83 2.02 -5.93 -16.89
CA PHE A 83 3.17 -5.16 -16.41
C PHE A 83 4.07 -5.98 -15.48
N LEU A 84 3.47 -6.68 -14.51
CA LEU A 84 4.21 -7.52 -13.56
C LEU A 84 4.84 -8.75 -14.24
N GLU A 85 4.18 -9.35 -15.22
CA GLU A 85 4.66 -10.57 -15.88
C GLU A 85 5.85 -10.33 -16.83
N GLY A 86 5.99 -9.15 -17.43
CA GLY A 86 6.94 -8.97 -18.54
C GLY A 86 7.62 -7.61 -18.68
N TYR A 87 7.21 -6.58 -17.96
CA TYR A 87 7.75 -5.23 -18.16
C TYR A 87 8.63 -4.74 -17.01
N PHE A 88 8.46 -5.28 -15.81
CA PHE A 88 9.17 -4.82 -14.63
C PHE A 88 10.34 -5.74 -14.28
N ASP A 89 11.54 -5.17 -14.16
CA ASP A 89 12.72 -5.89 -13.70
C ASP A 89 12.76 -5.90 -12.16
N PHE A 90 12.29 -7.00 -11.56
CA PHE A 90 12.34 -7.19 -10.11
C PHE A 90 13.76 -7.40 -9.57
N VAL A 91 14.72 -7.83 -10.40
CA VAL A 91 16.07 -8.22 -9.94
C VAL A 91 16.84 -6.98 -9.49
N THR A 92 16.68 -5.86 -10.20
CA THR A 92 17.39 -4.60 -9.91
C THR A 92 16.59 -3.64 -9.03
N ALA A 93 15.35 -3.97 -8.68
CA ALA A 93 14.41 -3.08 -7.98
C ALA A 93 14.55 -3.06 -6.44
N GLY A 94 15.55 -3.74 -5.87
CA GLY A 94 15.76 -3.81 -4.43
C GLY A 94 14.61 -4.52 -3.70
N ARG A 95 14.19 -4.02 -2.53
CA ARG A 95 12.98 -4.54 -1.85
C ARG A 95 11.74 -3.92 -2.48
N VAL A 96 10.87 -4.75 -3.05
CA VAL A 96 9.67 -4.30 -3.75
C VAL A 96 8.45 -4.55 -2.89
N LEU A 97 7.60 -3.54 -2.74
CA LEU A 97 6.24 -3.71 -2.21
C LEU A 97 5.23 -3.45 -3.31
N ILE A 98 4.40 -4.46 -3.58
CA ILE A 98 3.23 -4.34 -4.45
C ILE A 98 1.98 -4.17 -3.58
N TYR A 99 1.24 -3.09 -3.81
CA TYR A 99 -0.14 -2.96 -3.34
C TYR A 99 -1.08 -3.23 -4.52
N ALA A 100 -1.88 -4.28 -4.39
CA ALA A 100 -2.87 -4.69 -5.36
C ALA A 100 -4.29 -4.50 -4.82
N ASP A 101 -5.11 -3.78 -5.58
CA ASP A 101 -6.49 -3.44 -5.20
C ASP A 101 -7.41 -3.60 -6.42
N PRO A 102 -7.54 -4.83 -6.95
CA PRO A 102 -8.28 -5.07 -8.18
C PRO A 102 -9.77 -4.73 -8.01
N PRO A 103 -10.49 -4.47 -9.11
CA PRO A 103 -11.96 -4.47 -9.10
C PRO A 103 -12.50 -5.71 -8.39
N TYR A 104 -13.28 -5.53 -7.32
CA TYR A 104 -13.74 -6.68 -6.52
C TYR A 104 -14.72 -7.57 -7.29
N MET A 105 -14.68 -8.86 -6.95
CA MET A 105 -15.56 -9.90 -7.49
C MET A 105 -17.03 -9.43 -7.48
N PRO A 106 -17.75 -9.50 -8.61
CA PRO A 106 -19.13 -9.02 -8.71
C PRO A 106 -20.07 -9.58 -7.64
N GLU A 107 -19.91 -10.86 -7.26
CA GLU A 107 -20.79 -11.51 -6.27
C GLU A 107 -20.62 -10.95 -4.85
N THR A 108 -19.48 -10.34 -4.56
CA THR A 108 -19.16 -9.80 -3.23
C THR A 108 -19.62 -8.36 -3.04
N ARG A 109 -20.25 -7.76 -4.06
CA ARG A 109 -20.61 -6.33 -4.09
C ARG A 109 -22.10 -6.12 -3.84
N THR A 110 -22.42 -5.22 -2.92
CA THR A 110 -23.81 -4.78 -2.68
C THR A 110 -24.27 -3.65 -3.60
N SER A 111 -23.37 -3.05 -4.39
CA SER A 111 -23.65 -1.90 -5.26
C SER A 111 -23.56 -2.29 -6.74
N ARG A 112 -24.54 -1.84 -7.54
CA ARG A 112 -24.56 -1.99 -9.02
C ARG A 112 -23.60 -1.04 -9.76
N ALA A 113 -22.87 -0.17 -9.05
CA ALA A 113 -21.93 0.75 -9.68
C ALA A 113 -20.77 -0.04 -10.30
N ARG A 114 -20.66 -0.11 -11.62
CA ARG A 114 -19.62 -0.88 -12.29
C ARG A 114 -18.29 -0.12 -12.31
N TYR A 115 -17.18 -0.82 -12.15
CA TYR A 115 -15.88 -0.24 -12.54
C TYR A 115 -15.89 -0.06 -14.05
N ARG A 116 -15.15 0.92 -14.58
CA ARG A 116 -15.10 1.14 -16.04
C ARG A 116 -14.53 -0.09 -16.77
N HIS A 117 -13.65 -0.82 -16.09
CA HIS A 117 -13.05 -2.07 -16.51
C HIS A 117 -13.24 -3.07 -15.35
N GLU A 118 -13.99 -4.16 -15.57
CA GLU A 118 -14.27 -5.19 -14.55
C GLU A 118 -13.38 -6.41 -14.77
N TYR A 119 -13.00 -7.06 -13.67
CA TYR A 119 -12.32 -8.35 -13.70
C TYR A 119 -13.35 -9.47 -13.86
N THR A 120 -13.03 -10.43 -14.72
CA THR A 120 -13.67 -11.75 -14.73
C THR A 120 -13.03 -12.65 -13.68
N VAL A 121 -13.66 -13.79 -13.37
CA VAL A 121 -13.06 -14.82 -12.50
C VAL A 121 -11.69 -15.26 -13.02
N ALA A 122 -11.55 -15.41 -14.35
CA ALA A 122 -10.29 -15.78 -14.98
C ALA A 122 -9.20 -14.70 -14.81
N ASP A 123 -9.58 -13.42 -14.81
CA ASP A 123 -8.64 -12.31 -14.54
C ASP A 123 -8.16 -12.34 -13.08
N HIS A 124 -9.06 -12.63 -12.15
CA HIS A 124 -8.69 -12.85 -10.75
C HIS A 124 -7.73 -14.04 -10.59
N GLU A 125 -8.01 -15.18 -11.20
CA GLU A 125 -7.13 -16.34 -11.18
C GLU A 125 -5.76 -16.05 -11.82
N ARG A 126 -5.71 -15.28 -12.91
CA ARG A 126 -4.46 -14.82 -13.54
C ARG A 126 -3.68 -13.91 -12.60
N LEU A 127 -4.34 -12.93 -11.98
CA LEU A 127 -3.70 -12.04 -11.00
C LEU A 127 -3.12 -12.84 -9.83
N LEU A 128 -3.87 -13.78 -9.25
CA LEU A 128 -3.40 -14.59 -8.13
C LEU A 128 -2.18 -15.43 -8.51
N ARG A 129 -2.22 -16.10 -9.68
CA ARG A 129 -1.06 -16.86 -10.19
C ARG A 129 0.17 -15.97 -10.40
N CYS A 130 -0.02 -14.79 -11.00
CA CYS A 130 1.06 -13.83 -11.20
C CYS A 130 1.67 -13.44 -9.85
N LEU A 131 0.86 -12.99 -8.88
CA LEU A 131 1.34 -12.55 -7.56
C LEU A 131 2.07 -13.64 -6.78
N MET A 132 1.64 -14.91 -6.91
CA MET A 132 2.28 -16.05 -6.26
C MET A 132 3.61 -16.46 -6.93
N SER A 133 3.81 -16.10 -8.20
CA SER A 133 5.03 -16.42 -8.96
C SER A 133 6.13 -15.37 -8.81
N LEU A 134 5.88 -14.30 -8.05
CA LEU A 134 6.83 -13.19 -7.91
C LEU A 134 8.08 -13.61 -7.13
N PRO A 135 9.25 -12.98 -7.39
CA PRO A 135 10.49 -13.31 -6.71
C PRO A 135 10.48 -12.99 -5.20
N GLU A 136 11.40 -13.58 -4.45
CA GLU A 136 11.47 -13.48 -2.97
C GLU A 136 11.65 -12.05 -2.44
N ASN A 137 12.25 -11.14 -3.21
CA ASN A 137 12.41 -9.73 -2.83
C ASN A 137 11.10 -8.92 -2.93
N VAL A 138 10.01 -9.54 -3.38
CA VAL A 138 8.72 -8.91 -3.59
C VAL A 138 7.76 -9.26 -2.46
N SER A 139 7.40 -8.24 -1.69
CA SER A 139 6.29 -8.28 -0.75
C SER A 139 5.01 -7.80 -1.44
N VAL A 140 3.89 -8.46 -1.16
CA VAL A 140 2.59 -8.17 -1.76
C VAL A 140 1.56 -7.92 -0.66
N ILE A 141 0.76 -6.88 -0.83
CA ILE A 141 -0.51 -6.67 -0.14
C ILE A 141 -1.60 -6.69 -1.19
N LEU A 142 -2.47 -7.69 -1.14
CA LEU A 142 -3.68 -7.75 -1.97
C LEU A 142 -4.89 -7.36 -1.13
N SER A 143 -5.68 -6.39 -1.60
CA SER A 143 -6.94 -5.94 -0.98
C SER A 143 -8.15 -6.54 -1.69
N GLY A 144 -9.21 -6.81 -0.91
CA GLY A 144 -10.49 -7.28 -1.43
C GLY A 144 -11.54 -7.45 -0.34
N TYR A 145 -12.71 -7.97 -0.72
CA TYR A 145 -13.68 -8.53 0.22
C TYR A 145 -13.35 -9.99 0.51
N PRO A 146 -13.72 -10.53 1.69
CA PRO A 146 -13.59 -11.96 1.98
C PRO A 146 -14.13 -12.80 0.81
N SER A 147 -13.30 -13.70 0.30
CA SER A 147 -13.55 -14.43 -0.95
C SER A 147 -12.98 -15.84 -0.83
N GLN A 148 -13.82 -16.85 -1.08
CA GLN A 148 -13.41 -18.24 -1.02
C GLN A 148 -12.30 -18.54 -2.03
N LEU A 149 -12.38 -17.99 -3.24
CA LEU A 149 -11.35 -18.13 -4.28
C LEU A 149 -9.99 -17.66 -3.78
N TYR A 150 -9.95 -16.50 -3.12
CA TYR A 150 -8.69 -15.93 -2.64
C TYR A 150 -8.16 -16.75 -1.45
N ASP A 151 -9.03 -17.10 -0.51
CA ASP A 151 -8.65 -17.86 0.68
C ASP A 151 -8.14 -19.28 0.35
N SER A 152 -8.71 -19.94 -0.66
CA SER A 152 -8.25 -21.26 -1.10
C SER A 152 -6.97 -21.20 -1.94
N THR A 153 -6.73 -20.10 -2.65
CA THR A 153 -5.56 -19.97 -3.55
C THR A 153 -4.33 -19.45 -2.82
N LEU A 154 -4.52 -18.48 -1.92
CA LEU A 154 -3.45 -17.81 -1.17
C LEU A 154 -3.15 -18.53 0.15
N THR A 155 -3.13 -19.87 0.13
CA THR A 155 -2.78 -20.67 1.30
C THR A 155 -1.38 -20.35 1.79
N GLY A 156 -1.24 -20.05 3.09
CA GLY A 156 0.01 -19.65 3.71
C GLY A 156 0.27 -18.14 3.71
N TRP A 157 -0.53 -17.35 2.98
CA TRP A 157 -0.46 -15.89 3.09
C TRP A 157 -1.10 -15.43 4.41
N ARG A 158 -0.45 -14.48 5.08
CA ARG A 158 -1.01 -13.82 6.26
C ARG A 158 -2.23 -13.01 5.84
N THR A 159 -3.31 -13.08 6.61
CA THR A 159 -4.53 -12.32 6.33
C THR A 159 -4.91 -11.40 7.48
N ARG A 160 -5.53 -10.27 7.15
CA ARG A 160 -6.13 -9.38 8.15
C ARG A 160 -7.45 -8.83 7.65
N GLU A 161 -8.47 -8.88 8.49
CA GLU A 161 -9.77 -8.28 8.23
C GLU A 161 -9.96 -6.99 9.01
N PHE A 162 -10.70 -6.05 8.42
CA PHE A 162 -11.04 -4.82 9.10
C PHE A 162 -12.32 -4.17 8.57
N GLN A 163 -13.00 -3.46 9.46
CA GLN A 163 -14.19 -2.70 9.11
C GLN A 163 -13.82 -1.39 8.41
N ALA A 164 -14.48 -1.11 7.30
CA ALA A 164 -14.38 0.10 6.51
C ALA A 164 -15.77 0.75 6.36
N MET A 165 -15.87 2.05 6.66
CA MET A 165 -17.09 2.80 6.41
C MET A 165 -17.13 3.20 4.94
N THR A 166 -18.14 2.72 4.22
CA THR A 166 -18.41 3.11 2.83
C THR A 166 -19.68 3.97 2.75
N ARG A 167 -19.93 4.59 1.59
CA ARG A 167 -21.20 5.30 1.36
C ARG A 167 -22.43 4.40 1.50
N GLY A 168 -22.27 3.08 1.33
CA GLY A 168 -23.32 2.08 1.45
C GLY A 168 -23.32 1.34 2.79
N GLY A 169 -22.70 1.91 3.83
CA GLY A 169 -22.60 1.32 5.17
C GLY A 169 -21.24 0.67 5.46
N VAL A 170 -21.17 0.02 6.62
CA VAL A 170 -19.96 -0.68 7.08
C VAL A 170 -19.75 -1.94 6.24
N ARG A 171 -18.51 -2.13 5.76
CA ARG A 171 -18.08 -3.31 4.99
C ARG A 171 -16.84 -3.93 5.64
N THR A 172 -16.78 -5.25 5.64
CA THR A 172 -15.58 -6.01 6.02
C THR A 172 -14.65 -6.08 4.82
N GLU A 173 -13.50 -5.44 4.92
CA GLU A 173 -12.39 -5.55 3.97
C GLU A 173 -11.39 -6.59 4.49
N LYS A 174 -10.72 -7.28 3.59
CA LYS A 174 -9.68 -8.26 3.88
C LYS A 174 -8.43 -7.96 3.04
N ILE A 175 -7.27 -8.11 3.66
CA ILE A 175 -5.98 -8.05 2.97
C ILE A 175 -5.25 -9.38 3.14
N TRP A 176 -4.56 -9.80 2.08
CA TRP A 176 -3.68 -10.97 2.04
C TRP A 176 -2.24 -10.51 1.79
N MET A 177 -1.30 -11.11 2.50
CA MET A 177 0.12 -10.70 2.53
C MET A 177 1.04 -11.91 2.47
N ASN A 178 2.05 -11.87 1.60
CA ASN A 178 2.99 -12.98 1.40
C ASN A 178 4.23 -12.93 2.33
N TYR A 179 4.15 -12.20 3.43
CA TYR A 179 5.26 -12.03 4.38
C TYR A 179 4.76 -12.10 5.83
N GLU A 180 5.67 -12.45 6.74
CA GLU A 180 5.40 -12.58 8.16
C GLU A 180 5.20 -11.23 8.86
N GLU A 181 4.52 -11.29 10.00
CA GLU A 181 4.35 -10.15 10.90
C GLU A 181 5.69 -9.79 11.56
N GLY A 182 6.16 -8.55 11.45
CA GLY A 182 7.32 -8.09 12.24
C GLY A 182 8.26 -7.10 11.56
N LYS A 183 8.24 -6.96 10.23
CA LYS A 183 9.05 -5.96 9.54
C LYS A 183 8.26 -4.66 9.42
N ALA A 184 8.09 -3.90 10.50
CA ALA A 184 7.33 -2.63 10.43
C ALA A 184 8.06 -1.60 9.54
N TYR A 185 7.42 -1.11 8.47
CA TYR A 185 7.97 -0.11 7.52
C TYR A 185 8.34 1.22 8.17
N SER A 186 7.61 1.65 9.20
CA SER A 186 7.79 2.99 9.78
C SER A 186 7.17 3.11 11.17
N HIS A 187 7.93 3.67 12.11
CA HIS A 187 7.45 4.08 13.44
C HIS A 187 6.25 5.05 13.40
N THR A 188 5.98 5.69 12.25
CA THR A 188 4.86 6.63 12.05
C THR A 188 3.48 5.95 12.04
N PHE A 189 3.44 4.66 11.73
CA PHE A 189 2.21 3.85 11.73
C PHE A 189 2.23 2.73 12.77
N ALA A 190 3.34 2.58 13.50
CA ALA A 190 3.39 1.75 14.69
C ALA A 190 2.32 2.24 15.68
N GLY A 191 1.42 1.34 16.07
CA GLY A 191 0.36 1.60 17.04
C GLY A 191 -0.94 0.90 16.68
N ARG A 192 -1.52 0.20 17.67
CA ARG A 192 -2.70 -0.65 17.49
C ARG A 192 -3.97 0.15 17.12
N ASP A 193 -4.02 1.42 17.52
CA ASP A 193 -5.15 2.32 17.27
C ASP A 193 -4.69 3.79 17.11
N TYR A 194 -5.66 4.71 16.94
CA TYR A 194 -5.38 6.14 16.78
C TYR A 194 -4.64 6.75 17.98
N ASN A 195 -5.01 6.35 19.20
CA ASN A 195 -4.42 6.88 20.42
C ASN A 195 -2.98 6.39 20.59
N ASP A 196 -2.74 5.13 20.25
CA ASP A 196 -1.41 4.51 20.29
C ASP A 196 -0.48 5.12 19.22
N ARG A 197 -0.98 5.34 18.00
CA ARG A 197 -0.23 6.09 16.96
C ARG A 197 0.09 7.52 17.40
N ALA A 198 -0.86 8.22 18.01
CA ALA A 198 -0.63 9.57 18.54
C ALA A 198 0.37 9.58 19.71
N ARG A 199 0.40 8.53 20.53
CA ARG A 199 1.38 8.34 21.62
C ARG A 199 2.78 8.11 21.04
N ILE A 200 2.92 7.22 20.07
CA ILE A 200 4.20 6.89 19.42
C ILE A 200 4.74 8.11 18.67
N LYS A 201 3.90 8.82 17.90
CA LYS A 201 4.27 10.09 17.23
C LYS A 201 4.78 11.14 18.23
N ARG A 202 4.10 11.34 19.37
CA ARG A 202 4.55 12.26 20.42
C ARG A 202 5.85 11.80 21.06
N LYS A 203 6.06 10.50 21.24
CA LYS A 203 7.33 9.95 21.74
C LYS A 203 8.47 10.25 20.76
N ALA A 204 8.29 9.92 19.47
CA ALA A 204 9.29 10.18 18.43
C ALA A 204 9.66 11.67 18.33
N ALA A 205 8.67 12.57 18.34
CA ALA A 205 8.90 14.02 18.31
C ALA A 205 9.76 14.49 19.50
N ARG A 206 9.43 14.04 20.72
CA ARG A 206 10.23 14.39 21.92
C ARG A 206 11.66 13.88 21.85
N TRP A 207 11.87 12.68 21.33
CA TRP A 207 13.22 12.12 21.16
C TRP A 207 14.01 12.88 20.11
N ARG A 208 13.40 13.24 18.98
CA ARG A 208 14.01 14.11 17.97
C ARG A 208 14.42 15.45 18.55
N ASP A 209 13.53 16.11 19.30
CA ASP A 209 13.80 17.44 19.86
C ASP A 209 14.93 17.36 20.90
N LYS A 210 14.97 16.31 21.73
CA LYS A 210 16.09 16.04 22.64
C LYS A 210 17.40 15.80 21.88
N PHE A 211 17.38 14.97 20.84
CA PHE A 211 18.56 14.65 20.04
C PHE A 211 19.11 15.88 19.30
N ALA A 212 18.22 16.72 18.75
CA ALA A 212 18.59 17.94 18.05
C ALA A 212 19.25 18.99 18.96
N ALA A 213 18.94 18.97 20.26
CA ALA A 213 19.53 19.87 21.26
C ALA A 213 20.95 19.46 21.69
N LEU A 214 21.43 18.25 21.32
CA LEU A 214 22.74 17.76 21.73
C LEU A 214 23.88 18.34 20.88
N PRO A 215 25.10 18.47 21.45
CA PRO A 215 26.29 18.81 20.67
C PRO A 215 26.53 17.82 19.50
N PRO A 216 27.16 18.27 18.39
CA PRO A 216 27.36 17.44 17.20
C PRO A 216 28.07 16.10 17.48
N ALA A 217 29.07 16.09 18.37
CA ALA A 217 29.82 14.89 18.72
C ALA A 217 28.95 13.84 19.44
N GLU A 218 28.08 14.28 20.35
CA GLU A 218 27.14 13.40 21.06
C GLU A 218 26.06 12.86 20.10
N ARG A 219 25.59 13.69 19.16
CA ARG A 219 24.68 13.24 18.10
C ARG A 219 25.29 12.11 17.26
N LEU A 220 26.55 12.26 16.86
CA LEU A 220 27.26 11.25 16.08
C LEU A 220 27.42 9.95 16.88
N ALA A 221 27.87 10.02 18.14
CA ALA A 221 28.04 8.86 19.00
C ALA A 221 26.72 8.10 19.21
N ILE A 222 25.63 8.82 19.46
CA ILE A 222 24.30 8.22 19.62
C ILE A 222 23.81 7.62 18.29
N MET A 223 24.05 8.28 17.14
CA MET A 223 23.69 7.69 15.83
C MET A 223 24.42 6.37 15.60
N THR A 224 25.73 6.31 15.88
CA THR A 224 26.51 5.07 15.78
C THR A 224 25.92 3.99 16.69
N ALA A 225 25.66 4.30 17.96
CA ALA A 225 25.04 3.35 18.89
C ALA A 225 23.64 2.90 18.45
N LEU A 226 22.84 3.78 17.83
CA LEU A 226 21.51 3.44 17.30
C LEU A 226 21.58 2.53 16.06
N PHE A 227 22.64 2.62 15.24
CA PHE A 227 22.86 1.70 14.13
C PHE A 227 23.24 0.29 14.59
N GLU A 228 23.65 0.12 15.85
CA GLU A 228 23.99 -1.18 16.45
C GLU A 228 22.78 -1.89 17.08
N VAL A 229 21.61 -1.26 17.13
CA VAL A 229 20.39 -1.85 17.69
C VAL A 229 19.61 -2.56 16.57
N GLU A 230 19.49 -3.89 16.67
CA GLU A 230 18.71 -4.76 15.77
C GLU A 230 17.21 -4.40 15.69
#